data_AF-A0A829Y6W1-F1
#
_entry.id   AF-A0A829Y6W1-F1
#
_cell.length_a   1.000
_cell.length_b   1.000
_cell.length_c   1.000
_cell.angle_alpha   90.00
_cell.angle_beta   90.00
_cell.angle_gamma   90.00
#
_symmetry.space_group_name_H-M   'P 1'
#
loop_
_entity.id
_entity.type
_entity.pdbx_description
1 polymer ?
#
loop_
_entity_poly.entity_id
_entity_poly.type
_entity_poly.pdbx_seq_one_letter_code
_entity_poly.pdbx_strand_id
1 'polypeptide(L)'
;MSITLDQVTKRYQGSPVVNDVSLEVGEGEFYVLLGPSGSGKSTLLRAIAGLTGVDHGRIALHGNDVTHVSARQRGVGLVFQNYALFRHMTVGENIEFALKVRRMKAAERRERRKELLRLVALEGMDDRLPTQLSGGQQQRVAVARALAHKPPVLLLDEPFGALDAKIREELRRTIRQVQRELKITTVLVTHDQEEAFAMADRIGVMNLGRLLESGRPDELYARPATRFVATFLGAANLLLARQTEQGIRFGAAPVNARRVEKLEGGREQEVVAVLRPEEVELAPTRDNLRTNFIANGIVEEQVFTGAFERMRVRMADGAANAHIASPNTNGGNGSAALLDVTRTQHEQRLFPLALGQSVAIGVRRIHVLPTPLSSYTAYGSDEASCERLSQHPFLVELASRMKTRIIKRSEAPLVACDAPASAPVSGVAVIAAGQKTAEQLQWLLQNGAGEVLVLPAHSSPPQRVLIHWADDSARRSTLAVAASLLRHVAAEAVYVGILPEGSGGESQRPFGVRTLLDARSEAQAVHGLEMRTELRFGAAADELQRQLTESQDPMLILGVSDPAQLRGTFGALFTSGSTYPMMIVYRPSKDSEGAVE
;
A
#
# COMPACT_ATOMS: atom_id res chain seq x y z
N MET A 1 -4.64 14.09 21.03
CA MET A 1 -3.90 13.92 19.76
C MET A 1 -3.09 15.16 19.49
N SER A 2 -1.84 15.01 19.08
CA SER A 2 -0.91 16.11 18.87
C SER A 2 -1.00 16.68 17.46
N ILE A 3 -1.11 15.81 16.46
CA ILE A 3 -1.31 16.19 15.05
C ILE A 3 -2.48 15.38 14.52
N THR A 4 -3.43 16.07 13.88
CA THR A 4 -4.54 15.44 13.16
C THR A 4 -4.60 16.04 11.76
N LEU A 5 -4.51 15.17 10.75
CA LEU A 5 -4.74 15.48 9.35
C LEU A 5 -6.05 14.79 8.96
N ASP A 6 -6.95 15.55 8.34
CA ASP A 6 -8.24 15.07 7.89
C ASP A 6 -8.37 15.40 6.40
N GLN A 7 -8.31 14.37 5.56
CA GLN A 7 -8.51 14.46 4.11
C GLN A 7 -7.62 15.50 3.41
N VAL A 8 -6.37 15.62 3.87
CA VAL A 8 -5.44 16.65 3.38
C VAL A 8 -5.06 16.34 1.94
N THR A 9 -5.35 17.29 1.05
CA THR A 9 -5.02 17.20 -0.37
C THR A 9 -4.21 18.41 -0.81
N LYS A 10 -3.15 18.15 -1.56
CA LYS A 10 -2.35 19.17 -2.24
C LYS A 10 -2.08 18.78 -3.69
N ARG A 11 -2.49 19.65 -4.60
CA ARG A 11 -2.27 19.61 -6.04
C ARG A 11 -1.24 20.67 -6.46
N TYR A 12 -0.48 20.33 -7.49
CA TYR A 12 0.36 21.26 -8.23
C TYR A 12 -0.01 21.16 -9.71
N GLN A 13 -0.38 22.28 -10.32
CA GLN A 13 -0.79 22.33 -11.73
C GLN A 13 -1.90 21.30 -12.07
N GLY A 14 -2.86 21.12 -11.16
CA GLY A 14 -3.96 20.15 -11.31
C GLY A 14 -3.67 18.74 -10.81
N SER A 15 -2.40 18.32 -10.80
CA SER A 15 -1.99 16.97 -10.39
C SER A 15 -1.86 16.83 -8.87
N PRO A 16 -2.51 15.84 -8.23
CA PRO A 16 -2.40 15.62 -6.78
C PRO A 16 -1.03 15.04 -6.41
N VAL A 17 -0.32 15.73 -5.51
CA VAL A 17 0.96 15.29 -4.92
C VAL A 17 0.76 14.73 -3.51
N VAL A 18 -0.21 15.27 -2.78
CA VAL A 18 -0.79 14.65 -1.58
C VAL A 18 -2.26 14.49 -1.88
N ASN A 19 -2.81 13.29 -1.70
CA ASN A 19 -4.16 12.96 -2.11
C ASN A 19 -4.89 12.28 -0.97
N ASP A 20 -5.82 13.01 -0.36
CA ASP A 20 -6.73 12.49 0.67
C ASP A 20 -5.97 11.76 1.79
N VAL A 21 -5.06 12.48 2.45
CA VAL A 21 -4.28 11.92 3.55
C VAL A 21 -4.91 12.29 4.88
N SER A 22 -5.46 11.28 5.53
CA SER A 22 -5.85 11.34 6.94
C SER A 22 -4.83 10.64 7.81
N LEU A 23 -4.44 11.29 8.90
CA LEU A 23 -3.40 10.81 9.80
C LEU A 23 -3.58 11.38 11.20
N GLU A 24 -3.37 10.53 12.18
CA GLU A 24 -3.40 10.88 13.59
C GLU A 24 -2.09 10.48 14.28
N VAL A 25 -1.44 11.49 14.88
CA VAL A 25 -0.20 11.36 15.66
C VAL A 25 -0.49 11.72 17.12
N GLY A 26 -0.20 10.77 18.01
CA GLY A 26 -0.31 10.89 19.46
C GLY A 26 0.71 11.86 20.06
N GLU A 27 0.48 12.25 21.31
CA GLU A 27 1.39 13.12 22.03
C GLU A 27 2.69 12.39 22.40
N GLY A 28 3.83 13.03 22.14
CA GLY A 28 5.14 12.44 22.39
C GLY A 28 5.46 11.23 21.51
N GLU A 29 4.67 10.97 20.47
CA GLU A 29 4.90 9.91 19.51
C GLU A 29 6.03 10.29 18.54
N PHE A 30 6.89 9.32 18.22
CA PHE A 30 7.84 9.42 17.10
C PHE A 30 7.24 8.73 15.88
N TYR A 31 6.59 9.51 15.03
CA TYR A 31 5.95 9.03 13.81
C TYR A 31 6.90 9.17 12.62
N VAL A 32 7.04 8.12 11.81
CA VAL A 32 7.87 8.16 10.60
C VAL A 32 7.00 8.01 9.35
N LEU A 33 7.01 9.03 8.49
CA LEU A 33 6.51 8.96 7.13
C LEU A 33 7.60 8.37 6.23
N LEU A 34 7.36 7.15 5.74
CA LEU A 34 8.27 6.40 4.90
C LEU A 34 7.69 6.23 3.49
N GLY A 35 8.51 6.28 2.46
CA GLY A 35 8.05 6.07 1.08
C GLY A 35 9.11 6.40 0.05
N PRO A 36 8.94 6.00 -1.22
CA PRO A 36 9.88 6.28 -2.29
C PRO A 36 9.95 7.79 -2.59
N SER A 37 10.99 8.20 -3.31
CA SER A 37 11.11 9.57 -3.82
C SER A 37 9.87 9.97 -4.61
N GLY A 38 9.37 11.19 -4.40
CA GLY A 38 8.16 11.68 -5.08
C GLY A 38 6.83 11.21 -4.48
N SER A 39 6.80 10.44 -3.39
CA SER A 39 5.54 9.98 -2.78
C SER A 39 4.71 11.03 -2.02
N GLY A 40 5.15 12.30 -2.00
CA GLY A 40 4.42 13.41 -1.36
C GLY A 40 4.78 13.71 0.10
N LYS A 41 5.71 12.95 0.71
CA LYS A 41 6.07 13.07 2.14
C LYS A 41 6.54 14.48 2.56
N SER A 42 7.53 15.04 1.86
CA SER A 42 8.05 16.39 2.19
C SER A 42 7.01 17.47 1.92
N THR A 43 6.14 17.29 0.92
CA THR A 43 4.99 18.19 0.69
C THR A 43 4.03 18.16 1.87
N LEU A 44 3.69 16.97 2.37
CA LEU A 44 2.84 16.78 3.54
C LEU A 44 3.47 17.40 4.79
N LEU A 45 4.75 17.14 5.06
CA LEU A 45 5.48 17.71 6.20
C LEU A 45 5.50 19.25 6.14
N ARG A 46 5.72 19.83 4.96
CA ARG A 46 5.68 21.29 4.74
C ARG A 46 4.27 21.85 4.92
N ALA A 47 3.24 21.10 4.57
CA ALA A 47 1.85 21.47 4.83
C ALA A 47 1.54 21.50 6.33
N ILE A 48 2.03 20.53 7.10
CA ILE A 48 1.95 20.52 8.58
C ILE A 48 2.70 21.74 9.16
N ALA A 49 3.88 22.04 8.61
CA ALA A 49 4.68 23.18 9.05
C ALA A 49 4.08 24.56 8.71
N GLY A 50 3.11 24.63 7.79
CA GLY A 50 2.53 25.87 7.29
C GLY A 50 3.40 26.60 6.26
N LEU A 51 4.34 25.89 5.63
CA LEU A 51 5.15 26.40 4.52
C LEU A 51 4.49 26.19 3.16
N THR A 52 3.57 25.23 3.07
CA THR A 52 2.76 24.95 1.89
C THR A 52 1.29 24.97 2.29
N GLY A 53 0.45 25.72 1.58
CA GLY A 53 -1.01 25.67 1.77
C GLY A 53 -1.62 24.42 1.15
N VAL A 54 -2.69 23.88 1.75
CA VAL A 54 -3.46 22.74 1.24
C VAL A 54 -4.65 23.24 0.41
N ASP A 55 -5.11 22.44 -0.55
CA ASP A 55 -6.26 22.80 -1.39
C ASP A 55 -7.58 22.24 -0.84
N HIS A 56 -7.51 21.15 -0.07
CA HIS A 56 -8.64 20.55 0.65
C HIS A 56 -8.15 19.89 1.93
N GLY A 57 -9.07 19.70 2.88
CA GLY A 57 -8.83 19.02 4.15
C GLY A 57 -8.44 19.98 5.27
N ARG A 58 -8.20 19.40 6.44
CA ARG A 58 -7.94 20.13 7.68
C ARG A 58 -6.67 19.63 8.35
N ILE A 59 -5.89 20.56 8.89
CA ILE A 59 -4.70 20.28 9.71
C ILE A 59 -4.95 20.88 11.10
N ALA A 60 -4.93 20.03 12.12
CA ALA A 60 -5.01 20.45 13.51
C ALA A 60 -3.75 20.08 14.30
N LEU A 61 -3.31 20.99 15.17
CA LEU A 61 -2.21 20.78 16.12
C LEU A 61 -2.75 20.97 17.55
N HIS A 62 -2.65 19.94 18.39
CA HIS A 62 -3.23 19.90 19.74
C HIS A 62 -4.70 20.33 19.76
N GLY A 63 -5.49 19.84 18.80
CA GLY A 63 -6.91 20.17 18.64
C GLY A 63 -7.22 21.52 18.00
N ASN A 64 -6.23 22.41 17.84
CA ASN A 64 -6.43 23.71 17.20
C ASN A 64 -6.26 23.59 15.69
N ASP A 65 -7.25 24.08 14.93
CA ASP A 65 -7.14 24.17 13.48
C ASP A 65 -6.06 25.17 13.08
N VAL A 66 -5.05 24.70 12.35
CA VAL A 66 -3.94 25.52 11.88
C VAL A 66 -3.88 25.59 10.35
N THR A 67 -4.89 25.09 9.64
CA THR A 67 -4.88 24.92 8.18
C THR A 67 -4.44 26.18 7.43
N HIS A 68 -4.96 27.34 7.84
CA HIS A 68 -4.62 28.65 7.27
C HIS A 68 -3.69 29.51 8.14
N VAL A 69 -3.20 28.97 9.26
CA VAL A 69 -2.26 29.65 10.15
C VAL A 69 -0.87 29.64 9.53
N SER A 70 -0.18 30.77 9.56
CA SER A 70 1.18 30.90 9.01
C SER A 70 2.21 30.06 9.79
N ALA A 71 3.26 29.59 9.14
CA ALA A 71 4.32 28.78 9.77
C ALA A 71 4.88 29.39 11.07
N ARG A 72 5.04 30.72 11.12
CA ARG A 72 5.55 31.45 12.29
C ARG A 72 4.64 31.32 13.51
N GLN A 73 3.32 31.25 13.30
CA GLN A 73 2.32 31.22 14.36
C GLN A 73 2.00 29.79 14.83
N ARG A 74 2.33 28.75 14.04
CA ARG A 74 2.07 27.35 14.40
C ARG A 74 2.95 26.82 15.54
N GLY A 75 4.07 27.49 15.82
CA GLY A 75 4.95 27.12 16.94
C GLY A 75 5.67 25.78 16.77
N VAL A 76 5.85 25.31 15.53
CA VAL A 76 6.53 24.04 15.22
C VAL A 76 8.05 24.22 15.11
N GLY A 77 8.81 23.19 15.51
CA GLY A 77 10.23 23.08 15.18
C GLY A 77 10.39 22.34 13.85
N LEU A 78 11.21 22.86 12.93
CA LEU A 78 11.47 22.21 11.65
C LEU A 78 12.97 22.10 11.39
N VAL A 79 13.41 20.90 10.99
CA VAL A 79 14.77 20.61 10.52
C VAL A 79 14.70 20.24 9.05
N PHE A 80 15.38 21.03 8.21
CA PHE A 80 15.46 20.82 6.77
C PHE A 80 16.59 19.85 6.40
N GLN A 81 16.44 19.18 5.26
CA GLN A 81 17.44 18.28 4.67
C GLN A 81 18.84 18.90 4.57
N ASN A 82 18.95 20.16 4.12
CA ASN A 82 20.24 20.86 3.94
C ASN A 82 20.73 21.60 5.20
N TYR A 83 20.16 21.33 6.37
CA TYR A 83 20.40 21.94 7.69
C TYR A 83 20.05 23.43 7.79
N ALA A 84 20.19 24.18 6.69
CA ALA A 84 19.90 25.59 6.54
C ALA A 84 20.49 26.47 7.66
N LEU A 85 21.71 26.18 8.11
CA LEU A 85 22.41 27.00 9.12
C LEU A 85 22.82 28.35 8.51
N PHE A 86 22.75 29.40 9.32
CA PHE A 86 23.25 30.72 8.94
C PHE A 86 24.78 30.69 8.97
N ARG A 87 25.40 30.65 7.79
CA ARG A 87 26.85 30.46 7.63
C ARG A 87 27.71 31.56 8.26
N HIS A 88 27.15 32.76 8.43
CA HIS A 88 27.81 33.93 8.99
C HIS A 88 27.56 34.11 10.50
N MET A 89 26.82 33.18 11.12
CA MET A 89 26.54 33.19 12.56
C MET A 89 27.27 32.03 13.23
N THR A 90 27.73 32.21 14.46
CA THR A 90 28.29 31.11 15.26
C THR A 90 27.23 30.05 15.58
N VAL A 91 27.66 28.89 16.11
CA VAL A 91 26.75 27.86 16.63
C VAL A 91 25.80 28.44 17.67
N GLY A 92 26.34 29.19 18.62
CA GLY A 92 25.53 29.81 19.66
C GLY A 92 24.51 30.80 19.10
N GLU A 93 24.90 31.59 18.12
CA GLU A 93 24.01 32.55 17.46
C GLU A 93 22.92 31.87 16.62
N ASN A 94 23.26 30.77 15.93
CA ASN A 94 22.28 29.96 15.20
C ASN A 94 21.20 29.43 16.14
N ILE A 95 21.58 28.89 17.31
CA ILE A 95 20.65 28.37 18.32
C ILE A 95 19.79 29.49 18.91
N GLU A 96 20.39 30.65 19.23
CA GLU A 96 19.69 31.77 19.86
C GLU A 96 18.81 32.58 18.90
N PHE A 97 18.95 32.42 17.58
CA PHE A 97 18.29 33.27 16.59
C PHE A 97 16.77 33.38 16.80
N ALA A 98 16.07 32.26 16.96
CA ALA A 98 14.63 32.25 17.19
C ALA A 98 14.23 32.94 18.51
N LEU A 99 15.07 32.83 19.55
CA LEU A 99 14.86 33.45 20.85
C LEU A 99 15.10 34.97 20.80
N LYS A 100 16.07 35.42 20.00
CA LYS A 100 16.32 36.84 19.70
C LYS A 100 15.10 37.46 18.99
N VAL A 101 14.55 36.79 17.97
CA VAL A 101 13.35 37.24 17.25
C VAL A 101 12.12 37.33 18.18
N ARG A 102 12.01 36.43 19.16
CA ARG A 102 10.97 36.45 20.20
C ARG A 102 11.25 37.42 21.37
N ARG A 103 12.31 38.23 21.28
CA ARG A 103 12.70 39.24 22.28
C ARG A 103 12.96 38.68 23.69
N MET A 104 13.42 37.42 23.80
CA MET A 104 13.84 36.85 25.09
C MET A 104 15.10 37.53 25.63
N LYS A 105 15.23 37.63 26.96
CA LYS A 105 16.35 38.30 27.63
C LYS A 105 17.67 37.57 27.37
N ALA A 106 18.78 38.32 27.28
CA ALA A 106 20.08 37.74 26.95
C ALA A 106 20.60 36.69 27.97
N ALA A 107 20.23 36.80 29.24
CA ALA A 107 20.58 35.79 30.25
C ALA A 107 19.87 34.45 29.98
N GLU A 108 18.54 34.48 29.79
CA GLU A 108 17.72 33.31 29.49
C GLU A 108 18.15 32.64 28.17
N ARG A 109 18.50 33.43 27.15
CA ARG A 109 19.03 32.89 25.87
C ARG A 109 20.32 32.10 26.06
N ARG A 110 21.26 32.63 26.84
CA ARG A 110 22.56 31.97 27.12
C ARG A 110 22.37 30.67 27.90
N GLU A 111 21.47 30.67 28.88
CA GLU A 111 21.14 29.47 29.65
C GLU A 111 20.52 28.39 28.74
N ARG A 112 19.51 28.77 27.94
CA ARG A 112 18.87 27.88 26.98
C ARG A 112 19.84 27.34 25.94
N ARG A 113 20.77 28.16 25.45
CA ARG A 113 21.85 27.74 24.54
C ARG A 113 22.73 26.67 25.18
N LYS A 114 23.19 26.87 26.42
CA LYS A 114 24.03 25.90 27.14
C LYS A 114 23.31 24.57 27.35
N GLU A 115 22.03 24.63 27.75
CA GLU A 115 21.17 23.44 27.89
C GLU A 115 21.10 22.65 26.57
N LEU A 116 20.83 23.33 25.44
CA LEU A 116 20.70 22.68 24.14
C LEU A 116 22.01 22.10 23.63
N LEU A 117 23.14 22.79 23.85
CA LEU A 117 24.46 22.29 23.47
C LEU A 117 24.83 21.02 24.25
N ARG A 118 24.49 20.96 25.54
CA ARG A 118 24.62 19.72 26.34
C ARG A 118 23.78 18.60 25.75
N LEU A 119 22.51 18.90 25.48
CA LEU A 119 21.52 17.94 24.99
C LEU A 119 21.88 17.36 23.61
N VAL A 120 22.57 18.12 22.76
CA VAL A 120 23.09 17.62 21.47
C VAL A 120 24.58 17.22 21.50
N ALA A 121 25.19 17.13 22.68
CA ALA A 121 26.60 16.76 22.87
C ALA A 121 27.60 17.62 22.07
N LEU A 122 27.41 18.95 22.09
CA LEU A 122 28.28 19.96 21.47
C LEU A 122 28.75 21.03 22.47
N GLU A 123 28.89 20.69 23.75
CA GLU A 123 29.41 21.60 24.77
C GLU A 123 30.77 22.18 24.36
N GLY A 124 30.96 23.50 24.52
CA GLY A 124 32.21 24.20 24.18
C GLY A 124 32.41 24.50 22.68
N MET A 125 31.41 24.23 21.83
CA MET A 125 31.47 24.56 20.40
C MET A 125 30.70 25.84 20.02
N ASP A 126 30.21 26.61 21.00
CA ASP A 126 29.33 27.77 20.80
C ASP A 126 29.93 28.87 19.90
N ASP A 127 31.24 29.08 19.98
CA ASP A 127 31.93 30.15 19.24
C ASP A 127 32.37 29.73 17.83
N ARG A 128 32.16 28.45 17.45
CA ARG A 128 32.53 27.97 16.12
C ARG A 128 31.53 28.44 15.06
N LEU A 129 32.01 28.62 13.83
CA LEU A 129 31.19 28.83 12.65
C LEU A 129 30.76 27.48 12.05
N PRO A 130 29.62 27.40 11.33
CA PRO A 130 29.17 26.16 10.68
C PRO A 130 30.21 25.51 9.76
N THR A 131 31.06 26.31 9.10
CA THR A 131 32.15 25.82 8.23
C THR A 131 33.26 25.07 8.98
N GLN A 132 33.33 25.22 10.31
CA GLN A 132 34.31 24.55 11.18
C GLN A 132 33.76 23.26 11.80
N LEU A 133 32.56 22.83 11.38
CA LEU A 133 31.86 21.66 11.89
C LEU A 133 31.74 20.57 10.83
N SER A 134 31.78 19.30 11.27
CA SER A 134 31.40 18.17 10.42
C SER A 134 29.90 18.21 10.07
N GLY A 135 29.49 17.48 9.03
CA GLY A 135 28.07 17.41 8.65
C GLY A 135 27.14 16.97 9.79
N GLY A 136 27.55 15.95 10.55
CA GLY A 136 26.80 15.49 11.73
C GLY A 136 26.71 16.54 12.83
N GLN A 137 27.78 17.30 13.07
CA GLN A 137 27.77 18.40 14.03
C GLN A 137 26.85 19.53 13.58
N GLN A 138 26.90 19.94 12.30
CA GLN A 138 25.99 20.94 11.75
C GLN A 138 24.52 20.53 11.92
N GLN A 139 24.22 19.25 11.74
CA GLN A 139 22.88 18.76 11.91
C GLN A 139 22.40 18.77 13.37
N ARG A 140 23.26 18.38 14.31
CA ARG A 140 23.00 18.52 15.75
C ARG A 140 22.71 19.97 16.14
N VAL A 141 23.43 20.93 15.55
CA VAL A 141 23.12 22.37 15.70
C VAL A 141 21.76 22.74 15.11
N ALA A 142 21.38 22.19 13.96
CA ALA A 142 20.07 22.43 13.35
C ALA A 142 18.92 21.90 14.22
N VAL A 143 19.09 20.72 14.83
CA VAL A 143 18.14 20.14 15.82
C VAL A 143 18.05 21.03 17.06
N ALA A 144 19.19 21.43 17.64
CA ALA A 144 19.22 22.34 18.79
C ALA A 144 18.49 23.67 18.49
N ARG A 145 18.72 24.25 17.31
CA ARG A 145 18.04 25.47 16.86
C ARG A 145 16.53 25.27 16.74
N ALA A 146 16.07 24.15 16.17
CA ALA A 146 14.64 23.86 16.05
C ALA A 146 13.97 23.76 17.44
N LEU A 147 14.66 23.19 18.41
CA LEU A 147 14.19 23.00 19.79
C LEU A 147 14.33 24.24 20.68
N ALA A 148 15.01 25.29 20.21
CA ALA A 148 15.36 26.44 21.02
C ALA A 148 14.15 27.08 21.71
N HIS A 149 13.05 27.20 20.97
CA HIS A 149 11.82 27.85 21.40
C HIS A 149 10.79 26.91 22.05
N LYS A 150 11.20 25.68 22.43
CA LYS A 150 10.34 24.65 23.07
C LYS A 150 9.06 24.37 22.26
N PRO A 151 9.17 23.99 20.98
CA PRO A 151 8.00 23.64 20.18
C PRO A 151 7.32 22.39 20.75
N PRO A 152 5.99 22.24 20.63
CA PRO A 152 5.31 21.02 21.03
C PRO A 152 5.38 19.92 19.97
N VAL A 153 5.72 20.30 18.73
CA VAL A 153 5.89 19.41 17.57
C VAL A 153 7.23 19.68 16.89
N LEU A 154 7.99 18.61 16.62
CA LEU A 154 9.23 18.62 15.84
C LEU A 154 9.02 17.90 14.51
N LEU A 155 9.39 18.56 13.42
CA LEU A 155 9.27 18.06 12.05
C LEU A 155 10.68 17.90 11.47
N LEU A 156 10.98 16.74 10.91
CA LEU A 156 12.30 16.39 10.39
C LEU A 156 12.17 15.93 8.92
N ASP A 157 12.76 16.67 7.98
CA ASP A 157 12.72 16.37 6.54
C ASP A 157 14.05 15.77 6.09
N GLU A 158 14.11 14.44 5.95
CA GLU A 158 15.29 13.65 5.55
C GLU A 158 16.61 14.06 6.23
N PRO A 159 16.67 14.10 7.58
CA PRO A 159 17.79 14.65 8.32
C PRO A 159 19.02 13.72 8.36
N PHE A 160 19.14 12.75 7.46
CA PHE A 160 20.18 11.73 7.52
C PHE A 160 20.86 11.46 6.17
N GLY A 161 20.24 11.91 5.06
CA GLY A 161 20.59 11.46 3.71
C GLY A 161 22.03 11.79 3.26
N ALA A 162 22.63 12.85 3.80
CA ALA A 162 23.98 13.29 3.42
C ALA A 162 25.09 12.83 4.38
N LEU A 163 24.79 11.96 5.34
CA LEU A 163 25.73 11.52 6.38
C LEU A 163 26.25 10.09 6.12
N ASP A 164 27.50 9.83 6.50
CA ASP A 164 28.04 8.46 6.53
C ASP A 164 27.34 7.60 7.60
N ALA A 165 27.44 6.29 7.47
CA ALA A 165 26.68 5.34 8.29
C ALA A 165 26.91 5.51 9.81
N LYS A 166 28.15 5.75 10.24
CA LYS A 166 28.47 5.87 11.67
C LYS A 166 27.90 7.16 12.25
N ILE A 167 28.11 8.29 11.59
CA ILE A 167 27.55 9.58 12.02
C ILE A 167 26.02 9.53 12.01
N ARG A 168 25.43 8.86 11.03
CA ARG A 168 23.99 8.67 10.92
C ARG A 168 23.42 7.92 12.13
N GLU A 169 24.03 6.81 12.51
CA GLU A 169 23.61 6.03 13.68
C GLU A 169 23.69 6.85 14.98
N GLU A 170 24.79 7.56 15.20
CA GLU A 170 24.95 8.43 16.36
C GLU A 170 23.86 9.51 16.40
N LEU A 171 23.57 10.16 15.26
CA LEU A 171 22.55 11.19 15.17
C LEU A 171 21.13 10.63 15.42
N ARG A 172 20.81 9.45 14.88
CA ARG A 172 19.53 8.75 15.15
C ARG A 172 19.34 8.56 16.66
N ARG A 173 20.37 8.06 17.35
CA ARG A 173 20.35 7.88 18.81
C ARG A 173 20.16 9.20 19.54
N THR A 174 20.89 10.25 19.18
CA THR A 174 20.73 11.59 19.78
C THR A 174 19.31 12.12 19.58
N ILE A 175 18.78 12.12 18.36
CA ILE A 175 17.42 12.64 18.09
C ILE A 175 16.38 11.86 18.89
N ARG A 176 16.47 10.52 18.95
CA ARG A 176 15.55 9.70 19.73
C ARG A 176 15.66 9.95 21.23
N GLN A 177 16.86 10.12 21.77
CA GLN A 177 17.08 10.46 23.17
C GLN A 177 16.44 11.81 23.51
N VAL A 178 16.74 12.84 22.72
CA VAL A 178 16.18 14.18 22.85
C VAL A 178 14.66 14.16 22.82
N GLN A 179 14.10 13.41 21.87
CA GLN A 179 12.66 13.28 21.70
C GLN A 179 12.01 12.68 22.96
N ARG A 180 12.60 11.62 23.53
CA ARG A 180 12.12 10.97 24.75
C ARG A 180 12.26 11.84 25.99
N GLU A 181 13.39 12.52 26.14
CA GLU A 181 13.66 13.40 27.28
C GLU A 181 12.69 14.58 27.32
N LEU A 182 12.39 15.17 26.16
CA LEU A 182 11.49 16.31 26.04
C LEU A 182 10.02 15.92 25.83
N LYS A 183 9.73 14.64 25.59
CA LYS A 183 8.40 14.11 25.20
C LYS A 183 7.73 14.89 24.07
N ILE A 184 8.55 15.39 23.14
CA ILE A 184 8.08 16.19 22.01
C ILE A 184 7.49 15.27 20.94
N THR A 185 6.35 15.65 20.38
CA THR A 185 5.77 14.91 19.25
C THR A 185 6.66 15.12 18.04
N THR A 186 7.10 14.05 17.38
CA THR A 186 8.05 14.14 16.28
C THR A 186 7.52 13.44 15.04
N VAL A 187 7.54 14.14 13.90
CA VAL A 187 7.28 13.54 12.58
C VAL A 187 8.56 13.60 11.76
N LEU A 188 9.04 12.43 11.35
CA LEU A 188 10.19 12.28 10.47
C LEU A 188 9.74 11.84 9.08
N VAL A 189 10.26 12.48 8.05
CA VAL A 189 10.18 12.01 6.67
C VAL A 189 11.50 11.36 6.29
N THR A 190 11.42 10.15 5.75
CA THR A 190 12.58 9.45 5.19
C THR A 190 12.18 8.49 4.06
N HIS A 191 13.17 8.05 3.29
CA HIS A 191 13.07 6.94 2.34
C HIS A 191 13.87 5.70 2.80
N ASP A 192 14.59 5.78 3.92
CA ASP A 192 15.40 4.70 4.49
C ASP A 192 14.58 3.88 5.50
N GLN A 193 14.50 2.57 5.25
CA GLN A 193 13.72 1.65 6.08
C GLN A 193 14.35 1.44 7.46
N GLU A 194 15.67 1.39 7.56
CA GLU A 194 16.38 1.19 8.83
C GLU A 194 16.12 2.37 9.78
N GLU A 195 15.96 3.58 9.24
CA GLU A 195 15.57 4.77 10.01
C GLU A 195 14.19 4.61 10.64
N ALA A 196 13.25 4.15 9.83
CA ALA A 196 11.89 3.94 10.26
C ALA A 196 11.85 2.84 11.33
N PHE A 197 12.51 1.70 11.11
CA PHE A 197 12.54 0.60 12.09
C PHE A 197 13.25 0.97 13.39
N ALA A 198 14.36 1.72 13.33
CA ALA A 198 15.16 2.03 14.50
C ALA A 198 14.54 3.09 15.42
N MET A 199 13.71 3.99 14.87
CA MET A 199 13.27 5.18 15.61
C MET A 199 11.75 5.27 15.82
N ALA A 200 10.95 4.75 14.89
CA ALA A 200 9.52 4.96 14.89
C ALA A 200 8.82 4.22 16.04
N ASP A 201 7.87 4.91 16.66
CA ASP A 201 6.80 4.26 17.43
C ASP A 201 5.71 3.74 16.45
N ARG A 202 5.41 4.51 15.40
CA ARG A 202 4.57 4.12 14.26
C ARG A 202 5.14 4.62 12.94
N ILE A 203 4.97 3.82 11.89
CA ILE A 203 5.37 4.14 10.52
C ILE A 203 4.10 4.35 9.69
N GLY A 204 4.07 5.40 8.89
CA GLY A 204 3.11 5.59 7.81
C GLY A 204 3.80 5.41 6.47
N VAL A 205 3.39 4.40 5.70
CA VAL A 205 3.95 4.17 4.37
C VAL A 205 3.15 4.94 3.32
N MET A 206 3.80 5.89 2.65
CA MET A 206 3.20 6.69 1.59
C MET A 206 3.67 6.25 0.21
N ASN A 207 2.74 6.21 -0.74
CA ASN A 207 3.03 6.01 -2.16
C ASN A 207 2.04 6.81 -3.01
N LEU A 208 2.50 7.36 -4.14
CA LEU A 208 1.67 8.12 -5.09
C LEU A 208 0.76 9.17 -4.41
N GLY A 209 1.29 9.87 -3.39
CA GLY A 209 0.57 10.91 -2.65
C GLY A 209 -0.45 10.42 -1.62
N ARG A 210 -0.64 9.10 -1.47
CA ARG A 210 -1.56 8.48 -0.51
C ARG A 210 -0.82 7.82 0.65
N LEU A 211 -1.44 7.79 1.82
CA LEU A 211 -1.02 6.95 2.95
C LEU A 211 -1.62 5.55 2.75
N LEU A 212 -0.78 4.53 2.55
CA LEU A 212 -1.22 3.17 2.26
C LEU A 212 -1.52 2.37 3.53
N GLU A 213 -0.58 2.39 4.48
CA GLU A 213 -0.68 1.67 5.74
C GLU A 213 -0.02 2.51 6.84
N SER A 214 -0.56 2.41 8.06
CA SER A 214 0.00 3.02 9.26
C SER A 214 -0.07 2.03 10.41
N GLY A 215 1.02 1.84 11.12
CA GLY A 215 1.09 0.83 12.17
C GLY A 215 2.44 0.79 12.87
N ARG A 216 2.59 -0.14 13.81
CA ARG A 216 3.88 -0.35 14.47
C ARG A 216 4.88 -1.00 13.50
N PRO A 217 6.19 -0.74 13.65
CA PRO A 217 7.18 -1.25 12.72
C PRO A 217 7.20 -2.79 12.60
N ASP A 218 7.09 -3.50 13.72
CA ASP A 218 7.05 -4.96 13.79
C ASP A 218 5.76 -5.54 13.17
N GLU A 219 4.61 -4.91 13.43
CA GLU A 219 3.32 -5.30 12.86
C GLU A 219 3.30 -5.11 11.34
N LEU A 220 3.71 -3.95 10.84
CA LEU A 220 3.76 -3.66 9.40
C LEU A 220 4.74 -4.56 8.66
N TYR A 221 5.88 -4.89 9.28
CA TYR A 221 6.84 -5.82 8.71
C TYR A 221 6.28 -7.24 8.62
N ALA A 222 5.63 -7.70 9.70
CA ALA A 222 5.20 -9.07 9.84
C ALA A 222 3.83 -9.38 9.21
N ARG A 223 2.96 -8.37 9.05
CA ARG A 223 1.59 -8.48 8.52
C ARG A 223 1.24 -7.28 7.63
N PRO A 224 1.98 -7.05 6.53
CA PRO A 224 1.63 -6.00 5.59
C PRO A 224 0.27 -6.28 4.96
N ALA A 225 -0.58 -5.27 4.82
CA ALA A 225 -1.87 -5.39 4.15
C ALA A 225 -1.74 -5.36 2.62
N THR A 226 -0.63 -4.82 2.10
CA THR A 226 -0.44 -4.56 0.67
C THR A 226 0.89 -5.13 0.16
N ARG A 227 0.91 -5.53 -1.11
CA ARG A 227 2.15 -5.99 -1.79
C ARG A 227 3.24 -4.92 -1.80
N PHE A 228 2.83 -3.66 -1.96
CA PHE A 228 3.76 -2.54 -1.95
C PHE A 228 4.48 -2.48 -0.61
N VAL A 229 3.75 -2.39 0.50
CA VAL A 229 4.34 -2.34 1.84
C VAL A 229 5.15 -3.60 2.15
N ALA A 230 4.66 -4.78 1.76
CA ALA A 230 5.39 -6.04 1.93
C ALA A 230 6.78 -6.01 1.28
N THR A 231 6.87 -5.53 0.04
CA THR A 231 8.13 -5.48 -0.73
C THR A 231 8.95 -4.21 -0.50
N PHE A 232 8.35 -3.17 0.08
CA PHE A 232 9.00 -1.88 0.33
C PHE A 232 9.57 -1.77 1.74
N LEU A 233 9.04 -2.50 2.73
CA LEU A 233 9.58 -2.54 4.10
C LEU A 233 10.72 -3.56 4.30
N GLY A 234 11.09 -4.28 3.24
CA GLY A 234 12.18 -5.24 3.26
C GLY A 234 12.04 -6.23 2.12
N ALA A 235 13.04 -7.09 1.97
CA ALA A 235 12.97 -8.19 1.02
C ALA A 235 11.78 -9.12 1.36
N ALA A 236 11.12 -9.62 0.32
CA ALA A 236 9.96 -10.50 0.45
C ALA A 236 9.82 -11.35 -0.81
N ASN A 237 9.65 -12.66 -0.61
CA ASN A 237 9.23 -13.57 -1.65
C ASN A 237 7.71 -13.54 -1.73
N LEU A 238 7.16 -13.13 -2.86
CA LEU A 238 5.72 -13.17 -3.13
C LEU A 238 5.41 -14.39 -3.97
N LEU A 239 4.71 -15.37 -3.41
CA LEU A 239 4.33 -16.60 -4.10
C LEU A 239 2.82 -16.68 -4.26
N LEU A 240 2.36 -17.08 -5.45
CA LEU A 240 0.98 -17.49 -5.62
C LEU A 240 0.74 -18.84 -4.95
N ALA A 241 -0.34 -18.93 -4.20
CA ALA A 241 -0.74 -20.12 -3.48
C ALA A 241 -2.26 -20.30 -3.57
N ARG A 242 -2.74 -21.50 -3.27
CA ARG A 242 -4.18 -21.74 -3.06
C ARG A 242 -4.47 -21.91 -1.60
N GLN A 243 -5.38 -21.11 -1.07
CA GLN A 243 -5.91 -21.30 0.27
C GLN A 243 -7.04 -22.32 0.21
N THR A 244 -6.98 -23.36 1.03
CA THR A 244 -7.96 -24.44 1.14
C THR A 244 -8.37 -24.60 2.62
N GLU A 245 -9.37 -25.42 2.92
CA GLU A 245 -9.78 -25.70 4.31
C GLU A 245 -8.64 -26.28 5.16
N GLN A 246 -7.68 -26.96 4.53
CA GLN A 246 -6.55 -27.60 5.19
C GLN A 246 -5.33 -26.66 5.35
N GLY A 247 -5.37 -25.44 4.82
CA GLY A 247 -4.27 -24.47 4.90
C GLY A 247 -3.90 -23.86 3.56
N ILE A 248 -2.60 -23.63 3.34
CA ILE A 248 -2.09 -23.01 2.11
C ILE A 248 -1.39 -24.08 1.29
N ARG A 249 -1.72 -24.23 0.01
CA ARG A 249 -1.06 -25.14 -0.93
C ARG A 249 -0.18 -24.34 -1.89
N PHE A 250 1.09 -24.70 -1.96
CA PHE A 250 2.01 -24.24 -3.01
C PHE A 250 2.20 -25.40 -3.98
N GLY A 251 1.72 -25.25 -5.23
CA GLY A 251 1.74 -26.37 -6.17
C GLY A 251 0.95 -27.58 -5.66
N ALA A 252 1.55 -28.78 -5.72
CA ALA A 252 0.94 -30.03 -5.27
C ALA A 252 1.08 -30.31 -3.76
N ALA A 253 1.87 -29.53 -3.02
CA ALA A 253 2.16 -29.81 -1.61
C ALA A 253 1.28 -28.96 -0.66
N PRO A 254 0.53 -29.58 0.27
CA PRO A 254 -0.13 -28.84 1.33
C PRO A 254 0.85 -28.38 2.41
N VAL A 255 0.72 -27.11 2.81
CA VAL A 255 1.50 -26.49 3.87
C VAL A 255 0.57 -26.09 5.01
N ASN A 256 0.79 -26.71 6.18
CA ASN A 256 0.07 -26.38 7.42
C ASN A 256 0.52 -25.00 7.92
N ALA A 257 -0.05 -23.94 7.37
CA ALA A 257 0.18 -22.60 7.85
C ALA A 257 -0.45 -22.45 9.25
N ARG A 258 0.39 -22.34 10.29
CA ARG A 258 0.01 -22.34 11.72
C ARG A 258 -0.87 -21.15 12.16
N ARG A 259 -1.38 -20.32 11.25
CA ARG A 259 -2.16 -19.12 11.59
C ARG A 259 -2.87 -18.50 10.37
N VAL A 260 -3.58 -19.30 9.59
CA VAL A 260 -4.44 -18.74 8.53
C VAL A 260 -5.74 -18.31 9.19
N GLU A 261 -6.11 -17.04 9.04
CA GLU A 261 -7.47 -16.58 9.39
C GLU A 261 -8.46 -17.43 8.59
N LYS A 262 -9.38 -18.11 9.29
CA LYS A 262 -10.40 -18.93 8.64
C LYS A 262 -11.20 -18.05 7.67
N LEU A 263 -11.29 -18.48 6.42
CA LEU A 263 -12.20 -17.86 5.45
C LEU A 263 -13.65 -18.17 5.84
N GLU A 264 -14.52 -17.17 5.71
CA GLU A 264 -15.96 -17.42 5.60
C GLU A 264 -16.26 -17.86 4.15
N GLY A 265 -16.90 -19.01 3.99
CA GLY A 265 -17.24 -19.59 2.68
C GLY A 265 -16.13 -20.51 2.15
N GLY A 266 -16.32 -21.84 2.27
CA GLY A 266 -15.33 -22.91 2.05
C GLY A 266 -14.82 -23.11 0.62
N ARG A 267 -14.64 -22.05 -0.19
CA ARG A 267 -14.10 -22.15 -1.55
C ARG A 267 -12.58 -22.03 -1.56
N GLU A 268 -11.92 -22.90 -2.32
CA GLU A 268 -10.50 -22.75 -2.62
C GLU A 268 -10.28 -21.47 -3.43
N GLN A 269 -9.38 -20.59 -2.97
CA GLN A 269 -9.08 -19.34 -3.68
C GLN A 269 -7.57 -19.14 -3.88
N GLU A 270 -7.21 -18.49 -4.98
CA GLU A 270 -5.83 -18.07 -5.22
C GLU A 270 -5.50 -16.87 -4.33
N VAL A 271 -4.37 -16.95 -3.63
CA VAL A 271 -3.91 -15.92 -2.70
C VAL A 271 -2.43 -15.62 -2.93
N VAL A 272 -1.97 -14.50 -2.40
CA VAL A 272 -0.56 -14.13 -2.41
C VAL A 272 0.02 -14.40 -1.03
N ALA A 273 0.93 -15.36 -0.97
CA ALA A 273 1.72 -15.64 0.21
C ALA A 273 3.00 -14.80 0.19
N VAL A 274 3.27 -14.12 1.30
CA VAL A 274 4.49 -13.39 1.58
C VAL A 274 5.36 -14.23 2.49
N LEU A 275 6.56 -14.55 2.02
CA LEU A 275 7.59 -15.23 2.78
C LEU A 275 8.79 -14.30 2.91
N ARG A 276 9.16 -13.95 4.15
CA ARG A 276 10.37 -13.18 4.39
C ARG A 276 11.61 -14.07 4.18
N PRO A 277 12.70 -13.59 3.58
CA PRO A 277 13.89 -14.41 3.34
C PRO A 277 14.46 -15.09 4.59
N GLU A 278 14.38 -14.45 5.75
CA GLU A 278 14.84 -14.99 7.04
C GLU A 278 13.87 -16.03 7.66
N GLU A 279 12.66 -16.14 7.13
CA GLU A 279 11.67 -17.16 7.53
C GLU A 279 11.77 -18.43 6.69
N VAL A 280 12.63 -18.45 5.66
CA VAL A 280 12.88 -19.61 4.81
C VAL A 280 14.02 -20.44 5.40
N GLU A 281 13.78 -21.75 5.55
CA GLU A 281 14.76 -22.73 6.01
C GLU A 281 15.23 -23.59 4.83
N LEU A 282 16.54 -23.84 4.75
CA LEU A 282 17.13 -24.77 3.78
C LEU A 282 17.72 -25.96 4.52
N ALA A 283 17.46 -27.17 4.02
CA ALA A 283 18.00 -28.40 4.56
C ALA A 283 18.39 -29.38 3.43
N PRO A 284 19.21 -30.42 3.71
CA PRO A 284 19.60 -31.40 2.69
C PRO A 284 18.41 -32.18 2.12
N THR A 285 17.49 -32.60 2.99
CA THR A 285 16.29 -33.36 2.62
C THR A 285 15.07 -32.85 3.39
N ARG A 286 13.88 -33.27 2.94
CA ARG A 286 12.59 -32.92 3.57
C ARG A 286 12.56 -33.30 5.05
N ASP A 287 13.13 -34.44 5.42
CA ASP A 287 13.09 -34.97 6.80
C ASP A 287 14.00 -34.20 7.75
N ASN A 288 14.94 -33.41 7.21
CA ASN A 288 15.82 -32.56 7.99
C ASN A 288 15.23 -31.18 8.27
N LEU A 289 14.09 -30.82 7.65
CA LEU A 289 13.43 -29.55 7.91
C LEU A 289 12.77 -29.57 9.29
N ARG A 290 12.98 -28.49 10.05
CA ARG A 290 12.22 -28.24 11.29
C ARG A 290 10.86 -27.60 11.01
N THR A 291 10.68 -27.14 9.78
CA THR A 291 9.55 -26.35 9.31
C THR A 291 8.74 -27.11 8.26
N ASN A 292 7.62 -26.51 7.85
CA ASN A 292 6.80 -27.14 6.82
C ASN A 292 7.50 -27.07 5.47
N PHE A 293 7.68 -28.21 4.84
CA PHE A 293 8.19 -28.35 3.48
C PHE A 293 7.30 -27.62 2.47
N ILE A 294 7.92 -26.82 1.59
CA ILE A 294 7.22 -26.13 0.50
C ILE A 294 7.62 -26.66 -0.87
N ALA A 295 8.91 -26.91 -1.10
CA ALA A 295 9.43 -27.42 -2.37
C ALA A 295 10.88 -27.88 -2.22
N ASN A 296 11.39 -28.55 -3.25
CA ASN A 296 12.83 -28.69 -3.45
C ASN A 296 13.34 -27.51 -4.27
N GLY A 297 14.64 -27.24 -4.22
CA GLY A 297 15.28 -26.22 -5.04
C GLY A 297 16.75 -26.47 -5.28
N ILE A 298 17.36 -25.57 -6.05
CA ILE A 298 18.76 -25.56 -6.42
C ILE A 298 19.32 -24.19 -6.07
N VAL A 299 20.44 -24.16 -5.35
CA VAL A 299 21.15 -22.91 -5.04
C VAL A 299 21.73 -22.33 -6.31
N GLU A 300 21.37 -21.10 -6.69
CA GLU A 300 21.90 -20.43 -7.87
C GLU A 300 22.90 -19.34 -7.52
N GLU A 301 22.66 -18.63 -6.42
CA GLU A 301 23.55 -17.57 -5.97
C GLU A 301 23.73 -17.59 -4.46
N GLN A 302 24.89 -17.11 -4.04
CA GLN A 302 25.32 -17.04 -2.66
C GLN A 302 26.17 -15.80 -2.48
N VAL A 303 25.75 -14.93 -1.56
CA VAL A 303 26.40 -13.67 -1.25
C VAL A 303 26.62 -13.58 0.26
N PHE A 304 27.88 -13.45 0.65
CA PHE A 304 28.23 -13.22 2.04
C PHE A 304 28.02 -11.75 2.41
N THR A 305 27.24 -11.49 3.46
CA THR A 305 26.91 -10.14 3.95
C THR A 305 27.31 -9.93 5.41
N GLY A 306 28.31 -10.69 5.90
CA GLY A 306 28.81 -10.58 7.27
C GLY A 306 28.07 -11.49 8.26
N ALA A 307 27.15 -10.91 9.02
CA ALA A 307 26.36 -11.67 10.01
C ALA A 307 25.36 -12.65 9.34
N PHE A 308 25.05 -12.41 8.07
CA PHE A 308 24.11 -13.19 7.28
C PHE A 308 24.72 -13.61 5.94
N GLU A 309 24.20 -14.71 5.40
CA GLU A 309 24.40 -15.17 4.04
C GLU A 309 23.08 -14.99 3.28
N ARG A 310 23.11 -14.26 2.16
CA ARG A 310 21.96 -14.14 1.27
C ARG A 310 22.13 -15.11 0.12
N MET A 311 21.08 -15.86 -0.18
CA MET A 311 21.09 -16.87 -1.23
C MET A 311 19.90 -16.68 -2.15
N ARG A 312 20.06 -17.01 -3.43
CA ARG A 312 18.94 -17.20 -4.36
C ARG A 312 18.81 -18.68 -4.69
N VAL A 313 17.64 -19.23 -4.44
CA VAL A 313 17.32 -20.65 -4.64
C VAL A 313 16.23 -20.79 -5.66
N ARG A 314 16.52 -21.44 -6.78
CA ARG A 314 15.52 -21.79 -7.79
C ARG A 314 14.71 -22.99 -7.32
N MET A 315 13.40 -22.86 -7.20
CA MET A 315 12.51 -23.96 -6.88
C MET A 315 12.50 -24.98 -8.04
N ALA A 316 12.64 -26.26 -7.73
CA ALA A 316 12.57 -27.37 -8.68
C ALA A 316 11.13 -27.91 -8.78
N ASP A 317 10.74 -28.39 -9.96
CA ASP A 317 9.34 -28.67 -10.33
C ASP A 317 8.66 -29.77 -9.48
N GLY A 318 7.86 -29.30 -8.52
CA GLY A 318 6.59 -29.87 -8.06
C GLY A 318 5.52 -28.77 -7.85
N ALA A 319 5.84 -27.57 -8.35
CA ALA A 319 5.14 -26.32 -8.11
C ALA A 319 5.05 -25.49 -9.39
N ALA A 320 4.66 -26.13 -10.50
CA ALA A 320 4.41 -25.48 -11.79
C ALA A 320 3.39 -24.32 -11.74
N ASN A 321 2.77 -24.07 -10.58
CA ASN A 321 1.83 -22.98 -10.31
C ASN A 321 2.27 -22.00 -9.21
N ALA A 322 3.38 -22.26 -8.48
CA ALA A 322 3.90 -21.31 -7.49
C ALA A 322 4.78 -20.27 -8.19
N HIS A 323 4.14 -19.35 -8.90
CA HIS A 323 4.85 -18.28 -9.58
C HIS A 323 5.14 -17.14 -8.62
N ILE A 324 6.30 -16.50 -8.82
CA ILE A 324 6.61 -15.26 -8.12
C ILE A 324 5.73 -14.17 -8.69
N ALA A 325 5.09 -13.41 -7.82
CA ALA A 325 4.44 -12.16 -8.19
C ALA A 325 5.54 -11.09 -8.46
N SER A 326 6.31 -11.29 -9.52
CA SER A 326 7.41 -10.41 -9.94
C SER A 326 7.07 -9.74 -11.28
N PRO A 327 7.29 -8.43 -11.43
CA PRO A 327 6.85 -7.67 -12.61
C PRO A 327 7.65 -7.96 -13.90
N ASN A 328 8.75 -8.72 -13.84
CA ASN A 328 9.72 -8.82 -14.96
C ASN A 328 9.83 -10.20 -15.63
N THR A 329 9.00 -11.19 -15.31
CA THR A 329 8.96 -12.44 -16.09
C THR A 329 8.00 -12.26 -17.25
N ASN A 330 8.52 -11.79 -18.40
CA ASN A 330 7.83 -11.88 -19.68
C ASN A 330 7.32 -13.31 -19.87
N GLY A 331 6.03 -13.43 -20.22
CA GLY A 331 5.37 -14.70 -20.47
C GLY A 331 6.17 -15.56 -21.46
N GLY A 332 6.78 -16.60 -20.92
CA GLY A 332 7.51 -17.63 -21.63
C GLY A 332 7.73 -18.80 -20.68
N ASN A 333 7.37 -20.00 -21.15
CA ASN A 333 7.45 -21.29 -20.48
C ASN A 333 8.27 -21.36 -19.18
N GLY A 334 7.58 -21.73 -18.08
CA GLY A 334 8.22 -22.39 -16.93
C GLY A 334 9.42 -21.69 -16.28
N SER A 335 9.40 -20.36 -16.14
CA SER A 335 10.39 -19.68 -15.29
C SER A 335 10.20 -20.15 -13.84
N ALA A 336 11.08 -21.06 -13.42
CA ALA A 336 11.14 -21.56 -12.07
C ALA A 336 11.32 -20.41 -11.06
N ALA A 337 10.51 -20.41 -10.00
CA ALA A 337 10.52 -19.37 -8.99
C ALA A 337 11.88 -19.29 -8.25
N LEU A 338 12.52 -18.12 -8.25
CA LEU A 338 13.70 -17.79 -7.46
C LEU A 338 13.33 -17.23 -6.08
N LEU A 339 13.67 -17.95 -5.02
CA LEU A 339 13.49 -17.50 -3.64
C LEU A 339 14.75 -16.84 -3.11
N ASP A 340 14.60 -15.63 -2.59
CA ASP A 340 15.59 -14.99 -1.73
C ASP A 340 15.54 -15.64 -0.33
N VAL A 341 16.68 -16.09 0.16
CA VAL A 341 16.83 -16.72 1.48
C VAL A 341 17.93 -16.02 2.25
N THR A 342 17.67 -15.71 3.52
CA THR A 342 18.68 -15.15 4.43
C THR A 342 18.97 -16.17 5.50
N ARG A 343 20.23 -16.58 5.62
CA ARG A 343 20.71 -17.54 6.59
C ARG A 343 21.63 -16.88 7.61
N THR A 344 21.52 -17.31 8.84
CA THR A 344 22.43 -16.94 9.92
C THR A 344 23.76 -17.71 9.81
N GLN A 345 24.82 -17.20 10.44
CA GLN A 345 26.09 -17.94 10.54
C GLN A 345 25.93 -19.31 11.21
N HIS A 346 24.98 -19.46 12.13
CA HIS A 346 24.72 -20.75 12.77
C HIS A 346 24.19 -21.78 11.77
N GLU A 347 23.19 -21.40 10.97
CA GLU A 347 22.64 -22.26 9.91
C GLU A 347 23.69 -22.59 8.85
N GLN A 348 24.53 -21.61 8.48
CA GLN A 348 25.62 -21.80 7.52
C GLN A 348 26.64 -22.84 8.01
N ARG A 349 27.02 -22.80 9.30
CA ARG A 349 27.98 -23.76 9.88
C ARG A 349 27.38 -25.15 10.04
N LEU A 350 26.09 -25.24 10.39
CA LEU A 350 25.39 -26.51 10.50
C LEU A 350 25.23 -27.20 9.15
N PHE A 351 24.99 -26.44 8.08
CA PHE A 351 24.80 -26.97 6.74
C PHE A 351 25.46 -26.07 5.68
N PRO A 352 26.76 -26.24 5.42
CA PRO A 352 27.44 -25.50 4.35
C PRO A 352 26.82 -25.85 3.00
N LEU A 353 26.49 -24.84 2.21
CA LEU A 353 25.91 -24.99 0.88
C LEU A 353 26.86 -24.48 -0.19
N ALA A 354 26.85 -25.16 -1.34
CA ALA A 354 27.55 -24.75 -2.55
C ALA A 354 26.58 -24.38 -3.68
N LEU A 355 27.04 -23.57 -4.64
CA LEU A 355 26.29 -23.27 -5.85
C LEU A 355 25.96 -24.56 -6.62
N GLY A 356 24.74 -24.65 -7.15
CA GLY A 356 24.22 -25.82 -7.86
C GLY A 356 23.73 -26.96 -6.96
N GLN A 357 23.88 -26.85 -5.64
CA GLN A 357 23.44 -27.90 -4.71
C GLN A 357 21.91 -27.95 -4.60
N SER A 358 21.35 -29.16 -4.60
CA SER A 358 19.92 -29.37 -4.35
C SER A 358 19.61 -29.34 -2.86
N VAL A 359 18.51 -28.69 -2.51
CA VAL A 359 18.07 -28.46 -1.13
C VAL A 359 16.56 -28.64 -1.00
N ALA A 360 16.12 -29.08 0.17
CA ALA A 360 14.73 -28.98 0.58
C ALA A 360 14.49 -27.59 1.19
N ILE A 361 13.37 -26.96 0.81
CA ILE A 361 12.96 -25.64 1.25
C ILE A 361 11.78 -25.81 2.21
N GLY A 362 11.92 -25.23 3.40
CA GLY A 362 10.85 -25.12 4.38
C GLY A 362 10.57 -23.67 4.75
N VAL A 363 9.43 -23.43 5.40
CA VAL A 363 9.04 -22.08 5.84
C VAL A 363 8.53 -22.08 7.27
N ARG A 364 9.08 -21.16 8.07
CA ARG A 364 8.72 -20.93 9.47
C ARG A 364 7.39 -20.19 9.58
N ARG A 365 7.22 -19.13 8.79
CA ARG A 365 6.04 -18.27 8.81
C ARG A 365 5.64 -17.84 7.40
N ILE A 366 4.35 -17.92 7.13
CA ILE A 366 3.73 -17.42 5.91
C ILE A 366 2.71 -16.36 6.32
N HIS A 367 2.73 -15.21 5.65
CA HIS A 367 1.67 -14.21 5.74
C HIS A 367 0.88 -14.21 4.43
N VAL A 368 -0.45 -14.24 4.49
CA VAL A 368 -1.30 -14.13 3.30
C VAL A 368 -1.76 -12.70 3.20
N LEU A 369 -1.57 -12.07 2.04
CA LEU A 369 -2.06 -10.71 1.84
C LEU A 369 -3.59 -10.71 1.83
N PRO A 370 -4.24 -9.77 2.52
CA PRO A 370 -5.69 -9.63 2.54
C PRO A 370 -6.25 -9.03 1.23
N THR A 371 -5.49 -9.06 0.13
CA THR A 371 -5.87 -8.46 -1.15
C THR A 371 -6.52 -9.50 -2.08
N PRO A 372 -7.72 -9.24 -2.62
CA PRO A 372 -8.44 -10.20 -3.46
C PRO A 372 -7.83 -10.39 -4.86
N LEU A 373 -7.05 -9.41 -5.35
CA LEU A 373 -6.49 -9.45 -6.70
C LEU A 373 -5.13 -10.18 -6.66
N SER A 374 -5.13 -11.48 -6.99
CA SER A 374 -3.96 -12.37 -6.94
C SER A 374 -3.17 -12.40 -8.26
N SER A 375 -3.85 -12.55 -9.40
CA SER A 375 -3.29 -12.55 -10.76
C SER A 375 -4.33 -12.10 -11.79
N TYR A 376 -3.91 -11.78 -13.00
CA TYR A 376 -4.83 -11.51 -14.12
C TYR A 376 -4.79 -12.66 -15.11
N THR A 377 -5.94 -13.12 -15.58
CA THR A 377 -6.06 -14.12 -16.65
C THR A 377 -6.79 -13.49 -17.83
N ALA A 378 -6.07 -13.19 -18.91
CA ALA A 378 -6.63 -12.69 -20.16
C ALA A 378 -7.36 -13.82 -20.92
N TYR A 379 -8.67 -13.68 -21.02
CA TYR A 379 -9.59 -14.58 -21.70
C TYR A 379 -9.92 -14.03 -23.09
N GLY A 380 -9.70 -14.84 -24.12
CA GLY A 380 -10.05 -14.53 -25.50
C GLY A 380 -10.65 -15.73 -26.21
N SER A 381 -11.41 -15.45 -27.26
CA SER A 381 -11.96 -16.47 -28.17
C SER A 381 -10.89 -17.15 -29.02
N ASP A 382 -9.76 -16.47 -29.23
CA ASP A 382 -8.60 -16.93 -29.98
C ASP A 382 -7.30 -16.44 -29.31
N GLU A 383 -6.18 -17.03 -29.70
CA GLU A 383 -4.86 -16.70 -29.16
C GLU A 383 -4.47 -15.24 -29.46
N ALA A 384 -4.85 -14.72 -30.63
CA ALA A 384 -4.58 -13.34 -31.02
C ALA A 384 -5.32 -12.31 -30.13
N SER A 385 -6.55 -12.59 -29.70
CA SER A 385 -7.26 -11.70 -28.77
C SER A 385 -6.70 -11.80 -27.35
N CYS A 386 -6.27 -12.98 -26.92
CA CYS A 386 -5.55 -13.14 -25.65
C CYS A 386 -4.24 -12.32 -25.65
N GLU A 387 -3.49 -12.36 -26.76
CA GLU A 387 -2.25 -11.60 -26.90
C GLU A 387 -2.50 -10.09 -26.79
N ARG A 388 -3.47 -9.58 -27.56
CA ARG A 388 -3.85 -8.15 -27.52
C ARG A 388 -4.27 -7.70 -26.13
N LEU A 389 -5.10 -8.48 -25.43
CA LEU A 389 -5.51 -8.16 -24.06
C LEU A 389 -4.32 -8.18 -23.09
N SER A 390 -3.44 -9.16 -23.20
CA SER A 390 -2.27 -9.28 -22.32
C SER A 390 -1.27 -8.13 -22.48
N GLN A 391 -1.24 -7.50 -23.66
CA GLN A 391 -0.40 -6.36 -23.98
C GLN A 391 -1.14 -5.01 -23.82
N HIS A 392 -2.38 -5.01 -23.34
CA HIS A 392 -3.16 -3.79 -23.17
C HIS A 392 -2.43 -2.82 -22.20
N PRO A 393 -2.13 -1.57 -22.59
CA PRO A 393 -1.27 -0.67 -21.81
C PRO A 393 -1.70 -0.52 -20.35
N PHE A 394 -3.00 -0.30 -20.11
CA PHE A 394 -3.54 -0.18 -18.76
C PHE A 394 -3.39 -1.48 -17.94
N LEU A 395 -3.57 -2.65 -18.56
CA LEU A 395 -3.42 -3.93 -17.85
C LEU A 395 -1.96 -4.20 -17.50
N VAL A 396 -1.05 -3.93 -18.42
CA VAL A 396 0.39 -4.07 -18.22
C VAL A 396 0.87 -3.13 -17.12
N GLU A 397 0.42 -1.87 -17.14
CA GLU A 397 0.74 -0.90 -16.10
C GLU A 397 0.17 -1.33 -14.74
N LEU A 398 -1.10 -1.74 -14.69
CA LEU A 398 -1.74 -2.20 -13.46
C LEU A 398 -1.04 -3.45 -12.89
N ALA A 399 -0.78 -4.45 -13.74
CA ALA A 399 -0.07 -5.68 -13.36
C ALA A 399 1.35 -5.36 -12.86
N SER A 400 2.07 -4.45 -13.51
CA SER A 400 3.40 -4.00 -13.09
C SER A 400 3.36 -3.30 -11.72
N ARG A 401 2.46 -2.32 -11.54
CA ARG A 401 2.30 -1.59 -10.27
C ARG A 401 1.87 -2.49 -9.12
N MET A 402 1.04 -3.48 -9.41
CA MET A 402 0.59 -4.49 -8.44
C MET A 402 1.57 -5.65 -8.29
N LYS A 403 2.64 -5.71 -9.10
CA LYS A 403 3.57 -6.85 -9.17
C LYS A 403 2.82 -8.17 -9.32
N THR A 404 1.93 -8.28 -10.30
CA THR A 404 1.16 -9.51 -10.59
C THR A 404 1.41 -9.95 -12.03
N ARG A 405 1.17 -11.22 -12.31
CA ARG A 405 1.30 -11.79 -13.65
C ARG A 405 0.02 -11.62 -14.47
N ILE A 406 0.19 -11.69 -15.78
CA ILE A 406 -0.90 -11.85 -16.75
C ILE A 406 -0.74 -13.23 -17.39
N ILE A 407 -1.74 -14.09 -17.20
CA ILE A 407 -1.85 -15.42 -17.81
C ILE A 407 -2.72 -15.28 -19.06
N LYS A 408 -2.44 -16.03 -20.11
CA LYS A 408 -3.28 -16.08 -21.32
C LYS A 408 -4.05 -17.39 -21.30
N ARG A 409 -5.37 -17.34 -21.52
CA ARG A 409 -6.19 -18.54 -21.67
C ARG A 409 -7.17 -18.36 -22.83
N SER A 410 -7.01 -19.19 -23.85
CA SER A 410 -7.97 -19.29 -24.95
C SER A 410 -9.07 -20.26 -24.55
N GLU A 411 -10.33 -19.79 -24.55
CA GLU A 411 -11.50 -20.61 -24.24
C GLU A 411 -12.53 -20.44 -25.37
N ALA A 412 -12.69 -21.48 -26.19
CA ALA A 412 -13.74 -21.54 -27.23
C ALA A 412 -15.17 -21.26 -26.72
N PRO A 413 -15.56 -21.64 -25.48
CA PRO A 413 -16.88 -21.33 -24.92
C PRO A 413 -17.22 -19.85 -24.78
N LEU A 414 -16.27 -18.92 -24.79
CA LEU A 414 -16.54 -17.47 -24.75
C LEU A 414 -17.35 -16.96 -25.97
N VAL A 415 -17.49 -17.80 -27.00
CA VAL A 415 -18.29 -17.53 -28.20
C VAL A 415 -19.70 -18.15 -28.11
N ALA A 416 -19.86 -19.24 -27.37
CA ALA A 416 -21.06 -20.09 -27.32
C ALA A 416 -21.82 -20.06 -25.97
N CYS A 417 -21.20 -19.60 -24.87
CA CYS A 417 -21.75 -19.40 -23.52
C CYS A 417 -22.47 -20.58 -22.83
N ASP A 418 -22.50 -21.79 -23.41
CA ASP A 418 -23.27 -22.93 -22.87
C ASP A 418 -22.41 -24.12 -22.37
N ALA A 419 -21.08 -24.08 -22.54
CA ALA A 419 -20.18 -25.17 -22.14
C ALA A 419 -19.44 -24.86 -20.83
N PRO A 420 -19.16 -25.86 -19.96
CA PRO A 420 -18.38 -25.63 -18.73
C PRO A 420 -16.94 -25.21 -19.06
N ALA A 421 -16.36 -24.38 -18.19
CA ALA A 421 -14.97 -23.96 -18.34
C ALA A 421 -14.03 -25.17 -18.29
N SER A 422 -12.98 -25.12 -19.13
CA SER A 422 -12.00 -26.21 -19.24
C SER A 422 -11.20 -26.44 -17.94
N ALA A 423 -11.11 -25.43 -17.09
CA ALA A 423 -10.47 -25.46 -15.78
C ALA A 423 -11.04 -24.34 -14.89
N PRO A 424 -11.00 -24.46 -13.55
CA PRO A 424 -11.48 -23.41 -12.66
C PRO A 424 -10.80 -22.08 -12.97
N VAL A 425 -11.59 -21.00 -12.95
CA VAL A 425 -11.10 -19.63 -13.13
C VAL A 425 -10.25 -19.26 -11.91
N SER A 426 -9.01 -18.84 -12.14
CA SER A 426 -8.10 -18.40 -11.08
C SER A 426 -7.70 -16.95 -11.30
N GLY A 427 -7.69 -16.17 -10.21
CA GLY A 427 -7.43 -14.73 -10.26
C GLY A 427 -8.55 -13.95 -10.93
N VAL A 428 -8.22 -12.74 -11.36
CA VAL A 428 -9.13 -11.80 -12.03
C VAL A 428 -9.21 -12.18 -13.51
N ALA A 429 -10.39 -12.56 -13.98
CA ALA A 429 -10.61 -12.78 -15.40
C ALA A 429 -10.59 -11.44 -16.14
N VAL A 430 -9.91 -11.35 -17.29
CA VAL A 430 -9.85 -10.13 -18.10
C VAL A 430 -10.41 -10.42 -19.48
N ILE A 431 -11.42 -9.66 -19.91
CA ILE A 431 -12.06 -9.81 -21.23
C ILE A 431 -12.09 -8.48 -21.98
N ALA A 432 -12.17 -8.55 -23.30
CA ALA A 432 -12.36 -7.37 -24.14
C ALA A 432 -13.84 -6.95 -24.13
N ALA A 433 -14.09 -5.64 -24.08
CA ALA A 433 -15.42 -5.08 -24.29
C ALA A 433 -15.88 -5.34 -25.73
N GLY A 434 -17.10 -5.83 -25.89
CA GLY A 434 -17.72 -6.12 -27.18
C GLY A 434 -19.23 -6.37 -27.08
N GLN A 435 -19.85 -6.80 -28.18
CA GLN A 435 -21.30 -7.00 -28.25
C GLN A 435 -21.84 -8.10 -27.32
N LYS A 436 -21.02 -9.09 -26.97
CA LYS A 436 -21.39 -10.23 -26.10
C LYS A 436 -20.86 -10.11 -24.66
N THR A 437 -20.46 -8.92 -24.21
CA THR A 437 -19.81 -8.72 -22.91
C THR A 437 -20.65 -9.26 -21.74
N ALA A 438 -21.96 -8.97 -21.72
CA ALA A 438 -22.84 -9.42 -20.65
C ALA A 438 -22.97 -10.95 -20.58
N GLU A 439 -22.95 -11.63 -21.74
CA GLU A 439 -23.03 -13.10 -21.83
C GLU A 439 -21.73 -13.73 -21.32
N GLN A 440 -20.59 -13.20 -21.74
CA GLN A 440 -19.26 -13.65 -21.33
C GLN A 440 -19.02 -13.43 -19.83
N LEU A 441 -19.47 -12.29 -19.29
CA LEU A 441 -19.42 -12.02 -17.86
C LEU A 441 -20.23 -13.05 -17.07
N GLN A 442 -21.49 -13.26 -17.44
CA GLN A 442 -22.36 -14.23 -16.76
C GLN A 442 -21.74 -15.63 -16.77
N TRP A 443 -21.22 -16.05 -17.92
CA TRP A 443 -20.55 -17.33 -18.06
C TRP A 443 -19.32 -17.45 -17.14
N LEU A 444 -18.44 -16.44 -17.10
CA LEU A 444 -17.27 -16.44 -16.22
C LEU A 444 -17.66 -16.53 -14.74
N LEU A 445 -18.67 -15.76 -14.31
CA LEU A 445 -19.15 -15.76 -12.92
C LEU A 445 -19.74 -17.12 -12.52
N GLN A 446 -20.53 -17.75 -13.40
CA GLN A 446 -21.10 -19.08 -13.18
C GLN A 446 -20.01 -20.17 -13.11
N ASN A 447 -18.90 -19.98 -13.83
CA ASN A 447 -17.74 -20.88 -13.81
C ASN A 447 -16.71 -20.54 -12.71
N GLY A 448 -17.12 -19.76 -11.70
CA GLY A 448 -16.34 -19.55 -10.47
C GLY A 448 -15.43 -18.32 -10.48
N ALA A 449 -15.52 -17.43 -11.47
CA ALA A 449 -14.84 -16.13 -11.41
C ALA A 449 -15.45 -15.26 -10.30
N GLY A 450 -14.64 -14.83 -9.33
CA GLY A 450 -15.06 -13.85 -8.32
C GLY A 450 -14.95 -12.40 -8.82
N GLU A 451 -14.00 -12.14 -9.71
CA GLU A 451 -13.69 -10.80 -10.21
C GLU A 451 -13.43 -10.86 -11.72
N VAL A 452 -14.06 -9.96 -12.48
CA VAL A 452 -13.89 -9.86 -13.94
C VAL A 452 -13.62 -8.42 -14.36
N LEU A 453 -12.48 -8.17 -14.99
CA LEU A 453 -12.10 -6.89 -15.57
C LEU A 453 -12.43 -6.86 -17.06
N VAL A 454 -13.33 -5.97 -17.46
CA VAL A 454 -13.66 -5.68 -18.84
C VAL A 454 -12.83 -4.48 -19.31
N LEU A 455 -12.09 -4.66 -20.40
CA LEU A 455 -11.24 -3.62 -20.99
C LEU A 455 -11.74 -3.22 -22.38
N PRO A 456 -11.92 -1.92 -22.67
CA PRO A 456 -12.14 -1.45 -24.03
C PRO A 456 -10.89 -1.64 -24.89
N ALA A 457 -11.01 -1.46 -26.21
CA ALA A 457 -9.88 -1.59 -27.14
C ALA A 457 -8.74 -0.61 -26.83
N HIS A 458 -9.09 0.57 -26.30
CA HIS A 458 -8.15 1.58 -25.83
C HIS A 458 -8.70 2.19 -24.53
N SER A 459 -7.89 2.20 -23.47
CA SER A 459 -8.16 2.99 -22.27
C SER A 459 -6.91 3.68 -21.76
N SER A 460 -7.06 4.95 -21.38
CA SER A 460 -6.16 5.67 -20.49
C SER A 460 -6.26 5.10 -19.05
N PRO A 461 -5.24 5.30 -18.20
CA PRO A 461 -5.37 5.06 -16.77
C PRO A 461 -6.49 5.93 -16.20
N PRO A 462 -7.42 5.38 -15.40
CA PRO A 462 -8.58 6.15 -14.97
C PRO A 462 -8.16 7.23 -13.96
N GLN A 463 -8.82 8.39 -14.05
CA GLN A 463 -8.66 9.49 -13.10
C GLN A 463 -9.77 9.48 -12.04
N ARG A 464 -10.89 8.82 -12.33
CA ARG A 464 -12.05 8.68 -11.44
C ARG A 464 -12.58 7.26 -11.49
N VAL A 465 -12.72 6.62 -10.33
CA VAL A 465 -13.27 5.27 -10.18
C VAL A 465 -14.62 5.40 -9.46
N LEU A 466 -15.68 5.08 -10.18
CA LEU A 466 -17.03 4.98 -9.64
C LEU A 466 -17.23 3.58 -9.06
N ILE A 467 -17.75 3.52 -7.83
CA ILE A 467 -17.99 2.28 -7.10
C ILE A 467 -19.49 2.18 -6.86
N HIS A 468 -20.08 1.04 -7.18
CA HIS A 468 -21.48 0.72 -6.91
C HIS A 468 -21.61 -0.76 -6.59
N TRP A 469 -22.61 -1.14 -5.80
CA TRP A 469 -22.99 -2.53 -5.59
C TRP A 469 -24.51 -2.64 -5.63
N ALA A 470 -24.99 -3.70 -6.26
CA ALA A 470 -26.42 -3.96 -6.43
C ALA A 470 -27.12 -4.23 -5.09
N ASP A 471 -26.41 -4.87 -4.17
CA ASP A 471 -26.92 -5.32 -2.88
C ASP A 471 -25.82 -5.37 -1.83
N ASP A 472 -26.24 -5.40 -0.56
CA ASP A 472 -25.34 -5.32 0.58
C ASP A 472 -24.44 -6.56 0.74
N SER A 473 -24.81 -7.70 0.15
CA SER A 473 -24.00 -8.92 0.23
C SER A 473 -22.71 -8.82 -0.57
N ALA A 474 -22.71 -8.03 -1.65
CA ALA A 474 -21.52 -7.75 -2.46
C ALA A 474 -20.66 -6.60 -1.91
N ARG A 475 -21.17 -5.79 -0.95
CA ARG A 475 -20.50 -4.57 -0.42
C ARG A 475 -19.07 -4.82 0.02
N ARG A 476 -18.85 -5.73 0.97
CA ARG A 476 -17.53 -5.96 1.58
C ARG A 476 -16.48 -6.39 0.55
N SER A 477 -16.84 -7.25 -0.39
CA SER A 477 -15.92 -7.69 -1.45
C SER A 477 -15.67 -6.61 -2.49
N THR A 478 -16.69 -5.82 -2.83
CA THR A 478 -16.57 -4.69 -3.75
C THR A 478 -15.61 -3.63 -3.18
N LEU A 479 -15.75 -3.30 -1.90
CA LEU A 479 -14.84 -2.39 -1.19
C LEU A 479 -13.42 -2.94 -1.13
N ALA A 480 -13.25 -4.24 -0.86
CA ALA A 480 -11.93 -4.89 -0.84
C ALA A 480 -11.22 -4.83 -2.20
N VAL A 481 -11.94 -5.11 -3.30
CA VAL A 481 -11.43 -5.03 -4.68
C VAL A 481 -11.12 -3.58 -5.06
N ALA A 482 -12.04 -2.65 -4.75
CA ALA A 482 -11.84 -1.23 -5.01
C ALA A 482 -10.60 -0.70 -4.29
N ALA A 483 -10.44 -1.00 -3.00
CA ALA A 483 -9.26 -0.61 -2.23
C ALA A 483 -7.99 -1.24 -2.82
N SER A 484 -8.05 -2.51 -3.25
CA SER A 484 -6.92 -3.17 -3.88
C SER A 484 -6.50 -2.50 -5.19
N LEU A 485 -7.44 -2.04 -6.01
CA LEU A 485 -7.13 -1.35 -7.27
C LEU A 485 -6.64 0.08 -7.02
N LEU A 486 -7.34 0.85 -6.18
CA LEU A 486 -7.08 2.26 -5.92
C LEU A 486 -5.79 2.54 -5.14
N ARG A 487 -5.18 1.51 -4.53
CA ARG A 487 -3.81 1.60 -3.99
C ARG A 487 -2.73 1.70 -5.06
N HIS A 488 -3.02 1.23 -6.28
CA HIS A 488 -2.07 1.19 -7.39
C HIS A 488 -2.45 2.14 -8.53
N VAL A 489 -3.68 2.64 -8.53
CA VAL A 489 -4.18 3.59 -9.52
C VAL A 489 -4.42 4.94 -8.86
N ALA A 490 -3.82 5.99 -9.41
CA ALA A 490 -3.93 7.36 -8.89
C ALA A 490 -5.25 8.01 -9.35
N ALA A 491 -6.38 7.45 -8.91
CA ALA A 491 -7.72 7.92 -9.26
C ALA A 491 -8.47 8.42 -8.02
N GLU A 492 -9.43 9.30 -8.22
CA GLU A 492 -10.45 9.66 -7.23
C GLU A 492 -11.44 8.50 -7.05
N ALA A 493 -11.77 8.14 -5.80
CA ALA A 493 -12.71 7.08 -5.49
C ALA A 493 -14.07 7.68 -5.13
N VAL A 494 -15.13 7.30 -5.85
CA VAL A 494 -16.48 7.82 -5.63
C VAL A 494 -17.46 6.65 -5.53
N TYR A 495 -18.05 6.47 -4.35
CA TYR A 495 -19.20 5.58 -4.18
C TYR A 495 -20.48 6.29 -4.62
N VAL A 496 -21.18 5.71 -5.60
CA VAL A 496 -22.45 6.23 -6.11
C VAL A 496 -23.58 5.37 -5.55
N GLY A 497 -24.28 5.89 -4.53
CA GLY A 497 -25.48 5.27 -4.01
C GLY A 497 -26.69 5.67 -4.85
N ILE A 498 -27.44 4.69 -5.38
CA ILE A 498 -28.59 4.95 -6.26
C ILE A 498 -29.85 4.38 -5.61
N LEU A 499 -30.88 5.21 -5.48
CA LEU A 499 -32.19 4.83 -4.97
C LEU A 499 -33.23 4.84 -6.11
N PRO A 500 -34.18 3.89 -6.16
CA PRO A 500 -35.21 3.85 -7.21
C PRO A 500 -36.08 5.12 -7.23
N GLU A 501 -36.56 5.51 -8.42
CA GLU A 501 -37.59 6.55 -8.54
C GLU A 501 -38.94 6.01 -8.02
N GLY A 502 -39.48 6.66 -6.98
CA GLY A 502 -40.64 6.20 -6.20
C GLY A 502 -40.38 6.14 -4.69
N SER A 503 -39.10 6.02 -4.31
CA SER A 503 -38.60 6.02 -2.92
C SER A 503 -38.44 7.44 -2.33
N GLY A 504 -38.94 8.47 -3.03
CA GLY A 504 -38.66 9.89 -2.78
C GLY A 504 -39.43 10.55 -1.62
N GLY A 505 -40.02 9.78 -0.71
CA GLY A 505 -40.65 10.34 0.50
C GLY A 505 -39.61 10.90 1.48
N GLU A 506 -39.92 11.98 2.18
CA GLU A 506 -39.06 12.59 3.23
C GLU A 506 -38.57 11.57 4.28
N SER A 507 -39.28 10.45 4.46
CA SER A 507 -38.95 9.39 5.41
C SER A 507 -37.82 8.44 5.00
N GLN A 508 -37.43 8.33 3.71
CA GLN A 508 -36.39 7.39 3.25
C GLN A 508 -35.04 8.05 2.92
N ARG A 509 -34.99 9.38 2.72
CA ARG A 509 -33.74 10.14 2.59
C ARG A 509 -32.76 9.93 3.75
N PRO A 510 -33.19 9.86 5.03
CA PRO A 510 -32.29 9.58 6.15
C PRO A 510 -31.65 8.19 6.06
N PHE A 511 -32.39 7.20 5.52
CA PHE A 511 -31.90 5.83 5.36
C PHE A 511 -30.80 5.75 4.30
N GLY A 512 -31.01 6.37 3.13
CA GLY A 512 -30.00 6.44 2.07
C GLY A 512 -28.72 7.14 2.52
N VAL A 513 -28.83 8.25 3.24
CA VAL A 513 -27.66 8.97 3.79
C VAL A 513 -26.90 8.11 4.81
N ARG A 514 -27.61 7.34 5.65
CA ARG A 514 -26.98 6.42 6.60
C ARG A 514 -26.22 5.31 5.88
N THR A 515 -26.78 4.72 4.83
CA THR A 515 -26.09 3.70 4.01
C THR A 515 -24.80 4.25 3.38
N LEU A 516 -24.79 5.50 2.90
CA LEU A 516 -23.57 6.14 2.39
C LEU A 516 -22.51 6.32 3.49
N LEU A 517 -22.94 6.74 4.69
CA LEU A 517 -22.03 6.93 5.82
C LEU A 517 -21.45 5.60 6.31
N ASP A 518 -22.27 4.55 6.38
CA ASP A 518 -21.85 3.20 6.78
C ASP A 518 -20.86 2.64 5.76
N ALA A 519 -21.15 2.78 4.46
CA ALA A 519 -20.24 2.41 3.37
C ALA A 519 -18.88 3.11 3.46
N ARG A 520 -18.89 4.44 3.66
CA ARG A 520 -17.67 5.23 3.83
C ARG A 520 -16.90 4.81 5.09
N SER A 521 -17.60 4.61 6.20
CA SER A 521 -17.02 4.19 7.47
C SER A 521 -16.34 2.82 7.35
N GLU A 522 -17.00 1.86 6.71
CA GLU A 522 -16.43 0.53 6.45
C GLU A 522 -15.22 0.59 5.51
N ALA A 523 -15.33 1.33 4.40
CA ALA A 523 -14.23 1.50 3.46
C ALA A 523 -12.97 2.05 4.13
N GLN A 524 -13.13 3.06 4.99
CA GLN A 524 -12.02 3.67 5.72
C GLN A 524 -11.49 2.74 6.82
N ALA A 525 -12.36 2.20 7.67
CA ALA A 525 -11.95 1.43 8.85
C ALA A 525 -11.39 0.04 8.50
N VAL A 526 -11.96 -0.64 7.51
CA VAL A 526 -11.59 -2.03 7.15
C VAL A 526 -10.56 -2.07 6.03
N HIS A 527 -10.68 -1.18 5.05
CA HIS A 527 -9.89 -1.26 3.82
C HIS A 527 -8.90 -0.11 3.64
N GLY A 528 -8.91 0.89 4.53
CA GLY A 528 -8.10 2.10 4.40
C GLY A 528 -8.44 2.90 3.14
N LEU A 529 -9.64 2.71 2.59
CA LEU A 529 -10.09 3.35 1.36
C LEU A 529 -10.92 4.58 1.70
N GLU A 530 -10.33 5.75 1.50
CA GLU A 530 -11.09 7.00 1.53
C GLU A 530 -11.79 7.21 0.17
N MET A 531 -13.10 7.49 0.25
CA MET A 531 -13.97 7.66 -0.90
C MET A 531 -14.96 8.79 -0.66
N ARG A 532 -15.29 9.50 -1.74
CA ARG A 532 -16.44 10.41 -1.76
C ARG A 532 -17.71 9.60 -1.93
N THR A 533 -18.82 10.11 -1.41
CA THR A 533 -20.13 9.48 -1.53
C THR A 533 -21.09 10.42 -2.25
N GLU A 534 -21.73 9.92 -3.29
CA GLU A 534 -22.71 10.66 -4.08
C GLU A 534 -24.04 9.90 -4.08
N LEU A 535 -25.11 10.57 -3.67
CA LEU A 535 -26.47 10.01 -3.72
C LEU A 535 -27.15 10.42 -5.02
N ARG A 536 -27.86 9.47 -5.64
CA ARG A 536 -28.66 9.67 -6.84
C ARG A 536 -29.99 8.94 -6.76
N PHE A 537 -30.91 9.35 -7.62
CA PHE A 537 -32.25 8.78 -7.75
C PHE A 537 -32.47 8.41 -9.21
N GLY A 538 -33.07 7.25 -9.46
CA GLY A 538 -33.33 6.76 -10.82
C GLY A 538 -33.09 5.27 -10.96
N ALA A 539 -33.13 4.80 -12.21
CA ALA A 539 -32.66 3.46 -12.54
C ALA A 539 -31.13 3.39 -12.43
N ALA A 540 -30.62 2.33 -11.80
CA ALA A 540 -29.19 2.20 -11.49
C ALA A 540 -28.30 2.25 -12.74
N ALA A 541 -28.67 1.56 -13.81
CA ALA A 541 -27.90 1.57 -15.05
C ALA A 541 -27.83 2.96 -15.70
N ASP A 542 -28.98 3.65 -15.80
CA ASP A 542 -29.08 4.95 -16.47
C ASP A 542 -28.25 6.01 -15.75
N GLU A 543 -28.32 6.04 -14.41
CA GLU A 543 -27.56 7.01 -13.63
C GLU A 543 -26.07 6.70 -13.61
N LEU A 544 -25.66 5.43 -13.52
CA LEU A 544 -24.25 5.06 -13.67
C LEU A 544 -23.72 5.47 -15.05
N GLN A 545 -24.48 5.21 -16.11
CA GLN A 545 -24.11 5.60 -17.47
C GLN A 545 -23.94 7.12 -17.60
N ARG A 546 -24.83 7.90 -16.96
CA ARG A 546 -24.73 9.35 -16.92
C ARG A 546 -23.45 9.82 -16.23
N GLN A 547 -23.15 9.30 -15.04
CA GLN A 547 -21.93 9.65 -14.29
C GLN A 547 -20.64 9.26 -15.04
N LEU A 548 -20.67 8.12 -15.74
CA LEU A 548 -19.53 7.67 -16.56
C LEU A 548 -19.32 8.61 -17.75
N THR A 549 -20.40 9.08 -18.40
CA THR A 549 -20.31 10.01 -19.54
C THR A 549 -19.86 11.41 -19.12
N GLU A 550 -20.23 11.86 -17.93
CA GLU A 550 -19.85 13.18 -17.38
C GLU A 550 -18.39 13.23 -16.88
N SER A 551 -17.75 12.07 -16.67
CA SER A 551 -16.42 11.96 -16.06
C SER A 551 -15.30 11.87 -17.09
N GLN A 552 -14.17 12.53 -16.82
CA GLN A 552 -12.95 12.35 -17.61
C GLN A 552 -12.21 11.08 -17.18
N ASP A 553 -11.88 10.21 -18.14
CA ASP A 553 -11.20 8.92 -17.92
C ASP A 553 -11.82 8.09 -16.77
N PRO A 554 -13.10 7.67 -16.87
CA PRO A 554 -13.78 6.94 -15.81
C PRO A 554 -13.44 5.44 -15.81
N MET A 555 -13.61 4.81 -14.65
CA MET A 555 -13.69 3.36 -14.49
C MET A 555 -14.85 3.03 -13.55
N LEU A 556 -15.57 1.94 -13.83
CA LEU A 556 -16.63 1.44 -12.95
C LEU A 556 -16.16 0.21 -12.18
N ILE A 557 -16.48 0.12 -10.89
CA ILE A 557 -16.43 -1.10 -10.09
C ILE A 557 -17.85 -1.42 -9.65
N LEU A 558 -18.36 -2.57 -10.09
CA LEU A 558 -19.74 -3.00 -9.86
C LEU A 558 -19.78 -4.32 -9.09
N GLY A 559 -20.34 -4.27 -7.88
CA GLY A 559 -20.65 -5.45 -7.07
C GLY A 559 -22.00 -6.06 -7.43
N VAL A 560 -22.06 -7.37 -7.63
CA VAL A 560 -23.29 -8.14 -7.89
C VAL A 560 -23.33 -9.41 -7.04
N SER A 561 -24.52 -9.83 -6.63
CA SER A 561 -24.73 -11.11 -5.92
C SER A 561 -25.45 -12.17 -6.74
N ASP A 562 -26.07 -11.77 -7.85
CA ASP A 562 -26.71 -12.66 -8.81
C ASP A 562 -26.22 -12.31 -10.23
N PRO A 563 -25.63 -13.26 -10.98
CA PRO A 563 -25.20 -13.02 -12.35
C PRO A 563 -26.32 -12.54 -13.28
N ALA A 564 -27.60 -12.85 -12.99
CA ALA A 564 -28.73 -12.38 -13.79
C ALA A 564 -28.91 -10.85 -13.75
N GLN A 565 -28.43 -10.19 -12.68
CA GLN A 565 -28.47 -8.72 -12.55
C GLN A 565 -27.69 -8.01 -13.67
N LEU A 566 -26.67 -8.66 -14.25
CA LEU A 566 -25.86 -8.10 -15.34
C LEU A 566 -26.66 -7.94 -16.63
N ARG A 567 -27.59 -8.86 -16.92
CA ARG A 567 -28.48 -8.75 -18.09
C ARG A 567 -29.73 -7.94 -17.80
N GLY A 568 -30.30 -8.08 -16.60
CA GLY A 568 -31.50 -7.38 -16.19
C GLY A 568 -31.22 -5.93 -15.83
N THR A 569 -30.80 -5.69 -14.58
CA THR A 569 -30.64 -4.34 -14.01
C THR A 569 -29.57 -3.52 -14.70
N PHE A 570 -28.45 -4.13 -15.10
CA PHE A 570 -27.27 -3.43 -15.63
C PHE A 570 -27.04 -3.63 -17.12
N GLY A 571 -27.98 -4.26 -17.84
CA GLY A 571 -27.80 -4.61 -19.26
C GLY A 571 -27.42 -3.42 -20.15
N ALA A 572 -27.98 -2.25 -19.88
CA ALA A 572 -27.72 -1.02 -20.63
C ALA A 572 -26.26 -0.54 -20.55
N LEU A 573 -25.50 -0.93 -19.52
CA LEU A 573 -24.07 -0.60 -19.40
C LEU A 573 -23.21 -1.36 -20.42
N PHE A 574 -23.73 -2.45 -21.01
CA PHE A 574 -22.98 -3.36 -21.88
C PHE A 574 -23.39 -3.26 -23.37
N THR A 575 -24.52 -2.62 -23.69
CA THR A 575 -25.14 -2.66 -25.03
C THR A 575 -24.40 -1.89 -26.14
N SER A 576 -23.50 -0.97 -25.81
CA SER A 576 -22.87 -0.06 -26.80
C SER A 576 -21.37 -0.25 -26.98
N GLY A 577 -20.77 -1.31 -26.43
CA GLY A 577 -19.31 -1.43 -26.32
C GLY A 577 -18.80 -0.36 -25.36
N SER A 578 -18.60 -0.72 -24.10
CA SER A 578 -18.15 0.23 -23.07
C SER A 578 -16.87 0.95 -23.52
N THR A 579 -16.85 2.27 -23.46
CA THR A 579 -15.67 3.09 -23.76
C THR A 579 -14.72 3.22 -22.55
N TYR A 580 -15.11 2.64 -21.42
CA TYR A 580 -14.42 2.73 -20.14
C TYR A 580 -14.14 1.33 -19.56
N PRO A 581 -13.07 1.16 -18.77
CA PRO A 581 -12.83 -0.07 -18.03
C PRO A 581 -13.93 -0.34 -16.98
N MET A 582 -14.29 -1.62 -16.80
CA MET A 582 -15.23 -2.05 -15.75
C MET A 582 -14.68 -3.24 -14.96
N MET A 583 -14.75 -3.19 -13.64
CA MET A 583 -14.46 -4.33 -12.77
C MET A 583 -15.76 -4.85 -12.16
N ILE A 584 -16.12 -6.08 -12.48
CA ILE A 584 -17.26 -6.78 -11.89
C ILE A 584 -16.78 -7.60 -10.72
N VAL A 585 -17.44 -7.46 -9.56
CA VAL A 585 -17.14 -8.20 -8.34
C VAL A 585 -18.36 -9.03 -7.97
N TYR A 586 -18.20 -10.34 -7.94
CA TYR A 586 -19.27 -11.28 -7.70
C TYR A 586 -19.10 -12.00 -6.36
N ARG A 587 -20.12 -11.90 -5.51
CA ARG A 587 -20.24 -12.71 -4.30
C ARG A 587 -21.67 -13.22 -4.14
N PRO A 588 -21.89 -14.55 -4.19
CA PRO A 588 -23.22 -15.10 -3.98
C PRO A 588 -23.72 -14.75 -2.57
N SER A 589 -25.03 -14.50 -2.44
CA SER A 589 -25.67 -14.32 -1.14
C SER A 589 -25.65 -15.64 -0.34
N LYS A 590 -25.52 -15.58 0.99
CA LYS A 590 -25.49 -16.78 1.87
C LYS A 590 -26.74 -17.66 1.71
N ASP A 591 -27.86 -17.12 1.23
CA ASP A 591 -29.10 -17.87 0.98
C ASP A 591 -29.05 -18.76 -0.29
N SER A 592 -28.08 -18.53 -1.19
CA SER A 592 -27.91 -19.31 -2.42
C SER A 592 -26.99 -20.53 -2.29
N GLU A 593 -26.22 -20.64 -1.20
CA GLU A 593 -25.37 -21.82 -0.93
C GLU A 593 -26.21 -23.06 -0.51
N GLY A 594 -27.49 -22.89 -0.18
CA GLY A 594 -28.41 -23.98 0.18
C GLY A 594 -29.20 -24.61 -0.98
N ALA A 595 -28.99 -24.18 -2.22
CA ALA A 595 -29.76 -24.65 -3.39
C ALA A 595 -28.97 -25.53 -4.38
N VAL A 596 -27.73 -25.90 -4.04
CA VAL A 596 -26.92 -26.83 -4.83
C VAL A 596 -26.35 -27.90 -3.90
N GLU A 597 -27.24 -28.75 -3.38
CA GLU A 597 -26.93 -30.12 -2.97
C GLU A 597 -27.60 -31.11 -3.92
#